data_AF-A0A7V3WL11-F1
#
_entry.id   AF-A0A7V3WL11-F1
#
_cell.length_a   1.000
_cell.length_b   1.000
_cell.length_c   1.000
_cell.angle_alpha   90.00
_cell.angle_beta   90.00
_cell.angle_gamma   90.00
#
_symmetry.space_group_name_H-M   'P 1'
#
loop_
_entity.id
_entity.type
_entity.pdbx_description
1 polymer ?
#
loop_
_entity_poly.entity_id
_entity_poly.type
_entity_poly.pdbx_seq_one_letter_code
_entity_poly.pdbx_strand_id
1 'polypeptide(L)'
;MDFLNSSNIPIVGILASILAGIATGIGALPIFITRRVSDKTLDTMLGFSAGVMLAATSFSLIIPAIEFGGGGAKGVLITAAGILMGVVFLDAVDKYSPHMHTILGNEGSKSSL
;
A
#
# COMPACT_ATOMS: atom_id res chain seq x y z
N MET A 1 18.85 18.11 20.33
CA MET A 1 19.01 17.18 19.19
C MET A 1 19.47 15.84 19.76
N ASP A 2 18.72 15.32 20.73
CA ASP A 2 19.15 14.24 21.66
C ASP A 2 18.12 13.11 21.74
N PHE A 3 17.06 13.17 20.93
CA PHE A 3 16.01 12.15 20.83
C PHE A 3 16.38 11.00 19.87
N LEU A 4 17.49 11.12 19.13
CA LEU A 4 18.03 10.15 18.18
C LEU A 4 19.02 9.17 18.85
N ASN A 5 18.76 8.73 20.08
CA ASN A 5 19.52 7.64 20.70
C ASN A 5 18.87 6.29 20.31
N SER A 6 19.68 5.24 20.11
CA SER A 6 19.25 3.91 19.63
C SER A 6 18.13 3.23 20.44
N SER A 7 17.74 3.79 21.58
CA SER A 7 16.62 3.34 22.43
C SER A 7 15.22 3.72 21.91
N ASN A 8 15.09 4.62 20.93
CA ASN A 8 13.79 5.25 20.56
C ASN A 8 13.30 4.95 19.13
N ILE A 9 13.90 4.00 18.41
CA ILE A 9 13.43 3.53 17.08
C ILE A 9 11.90 3.29 17.04
N PRO A 10 11.28 2.61 18.04
CA PRO A 10 9.82 2.43 18.02
C PRO A 10 9.03 3.74 18.12
N ILE A 11 9.54 4.75 18.85
CA ILE A 11 8.87 6.05 18.99
C ILE A 11 8.86 6.80 17.66
N VAL A 12 9.96 6.74 16.90
CA VAL A 12 10.04 7.35 15.56
C VAL A 12 9.05 6.67 14.60
N GLY A 13 8.96 5.33 14.63
CA GLY A 13 8.00 4.58 13.82
C GLY A 13 6.53 4.94 14.16
N ILE A 14 6.22 5.08 15.44
CA ILE A 14 4.89 5.50 15.92
C ILE A 14 4.57 6.92 15.46
N LEU A 15 5.48 7.87 15.66
CA LEU A 15 5.29 9.26 15.24
C LEU A 15 5.12 9.38 13.72
N ALA A 16 5.92 8.64 12.94
CA ALA A 16 5.79 8.59 11.49
C ALA A 16 4.43 8.02 11.06
N SER A 17 3.95 6.97 11.72
CA SER A 17 2.64 6.37 11.44
C SER A 17 1.47 7.30 11.77
N ILE A 18 1.55 8.02 12.91
CA ILE A 18 0.56 9.04 13.28
C ILE A 18 0.54 10.17 12.25
N LEU A 19 1.72 10.64 11.84
CA LEU A 19 1.84 11.71 10.85
C LEU A 19 1.27 11.27 9.48
N ALA A 20 1.52 10.04 9.06
CA ALA A 20 0.94 9.46 7.84
C ALA A 20 -0.60 9.35 7.93
N GLY A 21 -1.13 8.97 9.09
CA GLY A 21 -2.58 8.96 9.36
C GLY A 21 -3.21 10.35 9.29
N ILE A 22 -2.57 11.34 9.90
CA ILE A 22 -3.00 12.74 9.83
C ILE A 22 -2.95 13.26 8.39
N ALA A 23 -1.88 12.94 7.64
CA ALA A 23 -1.76 13.32 6.24
C ALA A 23 -2.91 12.75 5.38
N THR A 24 -3.34 11.51 5.65
CA THR A 24 -4.51 10.89 5.01
C THR A 24 -5.80 11.65 5.35
N GLY A 25 -5.99 11.99 6.62
CA GLY A 25 -7.14 12.79 7.07
C GLY A 25 -7.17 14.18 6.43
N ILE A 26 -6.02 14.86 6.34
CA ILE A 26 -5.88 16.15 5.66
C ILE A 26 -6.19 16.01 4.17
N GLY A 27 -5.67 14.96 3.52
CA GLY A 27 -5.96 14.65 2.12
C GLY A 27 -7.43 14.37 1.84
N ALA A 28 -8.20 13.93 2.84
CA ALA A 28 -9.64 13.72 2.73
C ALA A 28 -10.47 15.01 2.93
N LEU A 29 -9.93 16.08 3.54
CA LEU A 29 -10.66 17.34 3.77
C LEU A 29 -11.36 17.93 2.52
N PRO A 30 -10.77 17.90 1.31
CA PRO A 30 -11.41 18.43 0.10
C PRO A 30 -12.77 17.79 -0.22
N ILE A 31 -13.07 16.59 0.29
CA ILE A 31 -14.36 15.91 0.02
C ILE A 31 -15.56 16.67 0.61
N PHE A 32 -15.36 17.46 1.65
CA PHE A 32 -16.43 18.27 2.26
C PHE A 32 -16.86 19.44 1.36
N ILE A 33 -15.97 19.91 0.48
CA ILE A 33 -16.23 21.01 -0.45
C ILE A 33 -16.61 20.48 -1.84
N THR A 34 -15.92 19.43 -2.29
CA THR A 34 -16.12 18.81 -3.61
C THR A 34 -16.97 17.53 -3.47
N ARG A 35 -18.31 17.68 -3.48
CA ARG A 35 -19.26 16.56 -3.37
C ARG A 35 -19.37 15.65 -4.60
N ARG A 36 -18.86 16.08 -5.77
CA ARG A 36 -18.85 15.27 -7.00
C ARG A 36 -17.47 15.31 -7.63
N VAL A 37 -16.75 14.20 -7.53
CA VAL A 37 -15.48 13.97 -8.23
C VAL A 37 -15.81 13.22 -9.51
N SER A 38 -15.24 13.64 -10.64
CA SER A 38 -15.37 12.91 -11.92
C SER A 38 -14.55 11.62 -11.84
N ASP A 39 -15.03 10.53 -12.44
CA ASP A 39 -14.33 9.23 -12.48
C ASP A 39 -12.89 9.39 -13.00
N LYS A 40 -12.68 10.25 -14.00
CA LYS A 40 -11.35 10.56 -14.54
C LYS A 40 -10.39 11.15 -13.49
N THR A 41 -10.89 12.02 -12.62
CA THR A 41 -10.08 12.61 -11.55
C THR A 41 -9.77 11.55 -10.48
N LEU A 42 -10.73 10.70 -10.15
CA LEU A 42 -10.53 9.59 -9.21
C LEU A 42 -9.47 8.61 -9.72
N ASP A 43 -9.57 8.19 -10.98
CA ASP A 43 -8.61 7.27 -11.61
C ASP A 43 -7.20 7.87 -11.64
N THR A 44 -7.09 9.18 -11.90
CA THR A 44 -5.80 9.89 -11.87
C THR A 44 -5.19 9.88 -10.46
N MET A 45 -6.00 10.09 -9.42
CA MET A 45 -5.54 10.09 -8.03
C MET A 45 -5.14 8.69 -7.56
N LEU A 46 -5.93 7.66 -7.90
CA LEU A 46 -5.61 6.26 -7.61
C LEU A 46 -4.34 5.81 -8.35
N GLY A 47 -4.21 6.17 -9.62
CA GLY A 47 -3.01 5.89 -10.42
C GLY A 47 -1.76 6.58 -9.86
N PHE A 48 -1.88 7.83 -9.41
CA PHE A 48 -0.78 8.54 -8.75
C PHE A 48 -0.35 7.83 -7.45
N SER A 49 -1.30 7.44 -6.60
CA SER A 49 -1.03 6.71 -5.36
C SER A 49 -0.36 5.36 -5.63
N ALA A 50 -0.87 4.59 -6.59
CA ALA A 50 -0.28 3.32 -7.00
C ALA A 50 1.18 3.49 -7.48
N GLY A 51 1.44 4.53 -8.27
CA GLY A 51 2.79 4.86 -8.73
C GLY A 51 3.76 5.17 -7.59
N VAL A 52 3.37 6.01 -6.63
CA VAL A 52 4.21 6.35 -5.46
C VAL A 52 4.54 5.11 -4.63
N MET A 53 3.55 4.23 -4.39
CA MET A 53 3.74 3.00 -3.63
C MET A 53 4.68 2.02 -4.34
N LEU A 54 4.56 1.88 -5.67
CA LEU A 54 5.46 1.03 -6.47
C LEU A 54 6.90 1.56 -6.48
N ALA A 55 7.09 2.87 -6.56
CA ALA A 55 8.42 3.50 -6.48
C ALA A 55 9.06 3.29 -5.11
N ALA A 56 8.33 3.55 -4.03
CA ALA A 56 8.79 3.30 -2.66
C ALA A 56 9.17 1.83 -2.45
N THR A 57 8.35 0.91 -2.96
CA THR A 57 8.62 -0.54 -2.88
C THR A 57 9.89 -0.90 -3.65
N SER A 58 10.05 -0.39 -4.87
CA SER A 58 11.21 -0.73 -5.72
C SER A 58 12.53 -0.20 -5.14
N PHE A 59 12.56 1.07 -4.73
CA PHE A 59 13.80 1.73 -4.31
C PHE A 59 14.10 1.59 -2.82
N SER A 60 13.07 1.66 -1.96
CA SER A 60 13.25 1.68 -0.50
C SER A 60 13.05 0.32 0.17
N LEU A 61 12.46 -0.67 -0.53
CA LEU A 61 12.31 -2.03 -0.01
C LEU A 61 13.12 -3.07 -0.80
N ILE A 62 12.90 -3.20 -2.12
CA ILE A 62 13.47 -4.29 -2.92
C ILE A 62 15.00 -4.20 -2.99
N ILE A 63 15.55 -3.03 -3.34
CA ILE A 63 17.01 -2.85 -3.43
C ILE A 63 17.69 -3.14 -2.08
N PRO A 64 17.27 -2.53 -0.94
CA PRO A 64 17.83 -2.87 0.36
C PRO A 64 17.65 -4.35 0.74
N ALA A 65 16.50 -4.95 0.43
CA ALA A 65 16.24 -6.36 0.76
C ALA A 65 17.22 -7.31 0.07
N ILE A 66 17.59 -7.04 -1.19
CA ILE A 66 18.57 -7.85 -1.92
C ILE A 66 19.96 -7.72 -1.30
N GLU A 67 20.33 -6.50 -0.89
CA GLU A 67 21.61 -6.21 -0.24
C GLU A 67 21.72 -6.90 1.12
N PHE A 68 20.68 -6.83 1.95
CA PHE A 68 20.60 -7.59 3.21
C PHE A 68 20.56 -9.12 3.01
N GLY A 69 20.03 -9.60 1.89
CA GLY A 69 19.97 -11.03 1.53
C GLY A 69 21.31 -11.65 1.12
N GLY A 70 22.41 -10.91 1.18
CA GLY A 70 23.75 -11.38 0.81
C GLY A 70 24.15 -11.05 -0.64
N GLY A 71 23.37 -10.22 -1.34
CA GLY A 71 23.68 -9.74 -2.68
C GLY A 71 23.66 -10.80 -3.79
N GLY A 72 23.82 -10.33 -5.02
CA GLY A 72 23.87 -11.18 -6.22
C GLY A 72 22.61 -12.02 -6.43
N ALA A 73 22.76 -13.19 -7.09
CA ALA A 73 21.65 -14.07 -7.40
C ALA A 73 20.94 -14.65 -6.16
N LYS A 74 21.68 -14.87 -5.06
CA LYS A 74 21.12 -15.42 -3.82
C LYS A 74 20.22 -14.41 -3.11
N GLY A 75 20.64 -13.15 -2.99
CA GLY A 75 19.82 -12.08 -2.42
C GLY A 75 18.52 -11.88 -3.21
N VAL A 76 18.61 -11.87 -4.55
CA VAL A 76 17.44 -11.76 -5.43
C VAL A 76 16.45 -12.91 -5.21
N LEU A 77 16.93 -14.16 -5.11
CA LEU A 77 16.06 -15.31 -4.87
C LEU A 77 15.35 -15.22 -3.52
N ILE A 78 16.04 -14.80 -2.45
CA ILE A 78 15.46 -14.65 -1.11
C ILE A 78 14.41 -13.53 -1.11
N THR A 79 14.73 -12.37 -1.68
CA THR A 79 13.79 -11.24 -1.78
C THR A 79 12.57 -11.62 -2.61
N ALA A 80 12.76 -12.28 -3.76
CA ALA A 80 11.66 -12.73 -4.61
C ALA A 80 10.77 -13.76 -3.90
N ALA A 81 11.35 -14.73 -3.19
CA ALA A 81 10.60 -15.69 -2.40
C ALA A 81 9.78 -15.01 -1.29
N GLY A 82 10.37 -14.01 -0.61
CA GLY A 82 9.66 -13.21 0.40
C GLY A 82 8.49 -12.42 -0.17
N ILE A 83 8.68 -11.76 -1.33
CA ILE A 83 7.60 -11.04 -2.04
C ILE A 83 6.49 -12.00 -2.45
N LEU A 84 6.83 -13.13 -3.08
CA LEU A 84 5.84 -14.14 -3.50
C LEU A 84 5.04 -14.67 -2.31
N MET A 85 5.72 -14.96 -1.19
CA MET A 85 5.05 -15.38 0.03
C MET A 85 4.12 -14.29 0.58
N GLY A 86 4.54 -13.02 0.54
CA GLY A 86 3.70 -11.88 0.93
C GLY A 86 2.48 -11.71 0.03
N VAL A 87 2.62 -11.88 -1.29
CA VAL A 87 1.51 -11.83 -2.25
C VAL A 87 0.51 -12.96 -1.98
N VAL A 88 0.98 -14.20 -1.81
CA VAL A 88 0.12 -15.34 -1.49
C VAL A 88 -0.58 -15.13 -0.15
N PHE A 89 0.11 -14.56 0.85
CA PHE A 89 -0.48 -14.24 2.13
C PHE A 89 -1.60 -13.19 2.00
N LEU A 90 -1.36 -12.11 1.25
CA LEU A 90 -2.36 -11.08 1.01
C LEU A 90 -3.56 -11.62 0.22
N ASP A 91 -3.33 -12.43 -0.81
CA ASP A 91 -4.39 -13.10 -1.59
C ASP A 91 -5.23 -14.03 -0.71
N ALA A 92 -4.58 -14.79 0.18
CA ALA A 92 -5.28 -15.62 1.15
C ALA A 92 -6.13 -14.76 2.10
N VAL A 93 -5.57 -13.68 2.65
CA VAL A 93 -6.31 -12.76 3.55
C VAL A 93 -7.51 -12.14 2.83
N ASP A 94 -7.35 -11.71 1.58
CA ASP A 94 -8.43 -11.15 0.77
C ASP A 94 -9.55 -12.18 0.55
N LYS A 95 -9.18 -13.42 0.23
CA LYS A 95 -10.14 -14.52 0.04
C LYS A 95 -10.84 -14.96 1.32
N TYR A 96 -10.15 -14.94 2.45
CA TYR A 96 -10.72 -15.28 3.76
C TYR A 96 -11.50 -14.12 4.38
N SER A 97 -11.23 -12.88 3.98
CA SER A 97 -12.07 -11.74 4.31
C SER A 97 -13.45 -11.99 3.69
N PRO A 98 -14.47 -12.35 4.50
CA PRO A 98 -15.77 -12.68 3.97
C PRO A 98 -16.32 -11.39 3.35
N HIS A 99 -16.34 -11.35 2.02
CA HIS A 99 -16.97 -10.29 1.28
C HIS A 99 -18.45 -10.32 1.63
N MET A 100 -18.86 -9.52 2.62
CA MET A 100 -20.26 -9.27 2.87
C MET A 100 -20.80 -8.52 1.64
N HIS A 101 -21.44 -9.26 0.73
CA HIS A 101 -22.36 -8.74 -0.27
C HIS A 101 -23.57 -8.09 0.41
N THR A 102 -23.37 -7.02 1.18
CA THR A 102 -24.46 -6.31 1.85
C THR A 102 -24.93 -5.09 1.06
N ILE A 103 -24.21 -4.60 0.02
CA ILE A 103 -24.63 -3.39 -0.71
C ILE A 103 -24.47 -3.41 -2.25
N LEU A 104 -23.75 -4.34 -2.89
CA LEU A 104 -23.78 -4.45 -4.37
C LEU A 104 -24.87 -5.43 -4.82
N GLY A 105 -26.03 -4.88 -5.20
CA GLY A 105 -27.02 -5.60 -5.99
C GLY A 105 -26.42 -6.04 -7.33
N ASN A 106 -26.78 -7.26 -7.74
CA ASN A 106 -26.44 -7.95 -8.99
C ASN A 106 -25.64 -7.13 -10.00
N GLU A 107 -24.36 -7.45 -10.16
CA GLU A 107 -23.62 -7.12 -11.38
C GLU A 107 -24.42 -7.64 -12.58
N GLY A 108 -24.72 -6.73 -13.50
CA GLY A 108 -25.58 -6.96 -14.65
C GLY A 108 -25.09 -8.11 -15.54
N SER A 109 -26.08 -8.86 -16.03
CA SER A 109 -26.01 -9.93 -17.02
C SER A 109 -24.87 -9.80 -18.04
N LYS A 110 -24.24 -10.95 -18.33
CA LYS A 110 -23.51 -11.20 -19.58
C LYS A 110 -24.20 -10.50 -20.76
N SER A 111 -23.51 -9.55 -21.38
CA SER A 111 -23.85 -9.10 -22.73
C SER A 111 -23.34 -10.17 -23.70
N SER A 112 -24.25 -11.05 -24.11
CA SER A 112 -24.12 -11.85 -25.32
C SER A 112 -24.49 -10.95 -26.50
N LEU A 113 -23.48 -10.43 -27.21
CA LEU A 113 -23.58 -10.11 -28.64
C LEU A 113 -22.32 -10.65 -29.31
#